data_AF-A0A950X8Z3-F1
#
_entry.id   AF-A0A950X8Z3-F1
#
_cell.length_a   1.000
_cell.length_b   1.000
_cell.length_c   1.000
_cell.angle_alpha   90.00
_cell.angle_beta   90.00
_cell.angle_gamma   90.00
#
_symmetry.space_group_name_H-M   'P 1'
#
loop_
_entity.id
_entity.type
_entity.pdbx_description
1 polymer ?
#
loop_
_entity_poly.entity_id
_entity_poly.type
_entity_poly.pdbx_seq_one_letter_code
_entity_poly.pdbx_strand_id
1 'polypeptide(L)'
;MSYHRGNAIDYAKTYWTVPCKDGLLGAKYGRPSIDYFRHKFHAPAPDWKAVFVRDDTGTENGVFQKDGEADKIFQDDDGLEDCAHYVSQCFRGGGAGIETQWGARELKEALHALPNTKTMVEKADIDACQRIVNAGLLKRGDAVIYYNTKPTDESAVGYSHSAMYVGDGGITCHSTCRYKGLGDSSDDEWHLNNGSKYLYTFIHFSSDDSIEGDVAKALAGWWRADYGGRTSYCAVRSDGTAHQTLTQPRKANDKPPGKPSAYWFQDHNSIRFTWKESGELEEWTISVSNAVLKAKLKDTAGKVTKLF
;
A
#
# COMPACT_ATOMS: atom_id res chain seq x y z
N MET A 1 8.97 4.38 -16.55
CA MET A 1 7.63 4.06 -17.07
C MET A 1 6.60 4.62 -16.11
N SER A 2 5.51 5.21 -16.60
CA SER A 2 4.42 5.71 -15.75
C SER A 2 3.55 4.56 -15.26
N TYR A 3 3.18 4.57 -13.99
CA TYR A 3 2.23 3.61 -13.43
C TYR A 3 0.79 4.06 -13.72
N HIS A 4 -0.04 3.14 -14.20
CA HIS A 4 -1.44 3.35 -14.57
C HIS A 4 -2.36 2.58 -13.62
N ARG A 5 -2.92 3.29 -12.63
CA ARG A 5 -3.83 2.74 -11.61
C ARG A 5 -5.01 1.97 -12.21
N GLY A 6 -5.61 2.51 -13.28
CA GLY A 6 -6.72 1.86 -13.98
C GLY A 6 -6.36 0.45 -14.45
N ASN A 7 -5.24 0.31 -15.15
CA ASN A 7 -4.78 -0.97 -15.68
C ASN A 7 -4.43 -1.98 -14.57
N ALA A 8 -3.82 -1.52 -13.46
CA ALA A 8 -3.55 -2.38 -12.32
C ALA A 8 -4.84 -2.95 -11.72
N ILE A 9 -5.88 -2.13 -11.64
CA ILE A 9 -7.18 -2.56 -11.14
C ILE A 9 -7.91 -3.44 -12.14
N ASP A 10 -7.85 -3.14 -13.43
CA ASP A 10 -8.47 -3.99 -14.44
C ASP A 10 -7.80 -5.36 -14.50
N TYR A 11 -6.47 -5.41 -14.29
CA TYR A 11 -5.76 -6.67 -14.05
C TYR A 11 -6.33 -7.39 -12.81
N ALA A 12 -6.40 -6.71 -11.66
CA ALA A 12 -6.95 -7.30 -10.43
C ALA A 12 -8.38 -7.85 -10.62
N LYS A 13 -9.28 -7.08 -11.22
CA LYS A 13 -10.65 -7.52 -11.54
C LYS A 13 -10.71 -8.75 -12.43
N THR A 14 -9.74 -8.91 -13.32
CA THR A 14 -9.67 -10.04 -14.24
C THR A 14 -9.16 -11.29 -13.54
N TYR A 15 -8.22 -11.13 -12.60
CA TYR A 15 -7.45 -12.24 -12.05
C TYR A 15 -7.72 -12.57 -10.58
N TRP A 16 -8.52 -11.80 -9.82
CA TRP A 16 -8.69 -12.04 -8.37
C TRP A 16 -9.26 -13.42 -7.99
N THR A 17 -10.00 -14.10 -8.87
CA THR A 17 -10.54 -15.46 -8.67
C THR A 17 -9.86 -16.53 -9.53
N VAL A 18 -8.79 -16.20 -10.25
CA VAL A 18 -8.13 -17.14 -11.17
C VAL A 18 -6.62 -16.97 -11.10
N PRO A 19 -5.82 -17.97 -11.51
CA PRO A 19 -4.38 -17.81 -11.58
C PRO A 19 -3.98 -16.61 -12.45
N CYS A 20 -2.93 -15.91 -12.05
CA CYS A 20 -2.39 -14.79 -12.82
C CYS A 20 -2.03 -15.18 -14.26
N LYS A 21 -1.88 -14.18 -15.13
CA LYS A 21 -1.60 -14.39 -16.56
C LYS A 21 -0.37 -15.25 -16.86
N ASP A 22 0.63 -15.26 -16.00
CA ASP A 22 1.83 -16.09 -16.13
C ASP A 22 1.60 -17.57 -15.80
N GLY A 23 0.41 -17.92 -15.32
CA GLY A 23 0.03 -19.29 -15.00
C GLY A 23 0.80 -19.85 -13.81
N LEU A 24 1.39 -19.01 -12.96
CA LEU A 24 2.09 -19.43 -11.76
C LEU A 24 1.21 -19.25 -10.54
N LEU A 25 1.48 -20.06 -9.51
CA LEU A 25 0.77 -20.03 -8.24
C LEU A 25 1.75 -20.16 -7.08
N GLY A 26 1.63 -19.30 -6.08
CA GLY A 26 2.26 -19.44 -4.78
C GLY A 26 1.49 -20.47 -3.95
N ALA A 27 2.16 -21.56 -3.62
CA ALA A 27 1.65 -22.60 -2.74
C ALA A 27 2.67 -22.88 -1.63
N LYS A 28 2.20 -23.40 -0.49
CA LYS A 28 3.02 -23.76 0.68
C LYS A 28 4.28 -24.58 0.35
N TYR A 29 4.21 -25.41 -0.70
CA TYR A 29 5.30 -26.30 -1.11
C TYR A 29 6.04 -25.86 -2.38
N GLY A 30 5.83 -24.63 -2.85
CA GLY A 30 6.59 -24.07 -3.97
C GLY A 30 5.78 -23.19 -4.90
N ARG A 31 6.24 -23.12 -6.15
CA ARG A 31 5.68 -22.22 -7.17
C ARG A 31 5.28 -22.98 -8.42
N PRO A 32 4.35 -23.95 -8.32
CA PRO A 32 3.95 -24.76 -9.46
C PRO A 32 3.28 -23.90 -10.53
N SER A 33 3.40 -24.32 -11.79
CA SER A 33 2.57 -23.77 -12.86
C SER A 33 1.22 -24.46 -12.90
N ILE A 34 0.20 -23.75 -13.37
CA ILE A 34 -1.11 -24.33 -13.66
C ILE A 34 -0.98 -25.45 -14.70
N ASP A 35 -0.08 -25.33 -15.66
CA ASP A 35 0.17 -26.38 -16.65
C ASP A 35 0.69 -27.67 -16.02
N TYR A 36 1.57 -27.59 -15.02
CA TYR A 36 1.99 -28.75 -14.25
C TYR A 36 0.78 -29.47 -13.64
N PHE A 37 -0.14 -28.72 -13.02
CA PHE A 37 -1.36 -29.29 -12.46
C PHE A 37 -2.31 -29.82 -13.53
N ARG A 38 -2.45 -29.16 -14.68
CA ARG A 38 -3.26 -29.66 -15.80
C ARG A 38 -2.80 -31.02 -16.26
N HIS A 39 -1.48 -31.21 -16.39
CA HIS A 39 -0.90 -32.50 -16.74
C HIS A 39 -1.11 -33.54 -15.64
N LYS A 40 -0.81 -33.19 -14.39
CA LYS A 40 -0.97 -34.08 -13.23
C LYS A 40 -2.40 -34.58 -13.04
N PHE A 41 -3.38 -33.68 -13.24
CA PHE A 41 -4.79 -33.97 -12.98
C PHE A 41 -5.59 -34.30 -14.24
N HIS A 42 -4.98 -34.36 -15.43
CA HIS A 42 -5.67 -34.59 -16.70
C HIS A 42 -6.83 -33.60 -16.92
N ALA A 43 -6.55 -32.29 -16.82
CA ALA A 43 -7.50 -31.19 -16.99
C ALA A 43 -7.05 -30.25 -18.14
N PRO A 44 -7.15 -30.68 -19.41
CA PRO A 44 -6.62 -29.92 -20.54
C PRO A 44 -7.41 -28.62 -20.80
N ALA A 45 -6.71 -27.57 -21.25
CA ALA A 45 -7.36 -26.38 -21.80
C ALA A 45 -7.90 -26.64 -23.22
N PRO A 46 -8.93 -25.90 -23.70
CA PRO A 46 -9.66 -24.83 -23.01
C PRO A 46 -10.84 -25.32 -22.17
N ASP A 47 -11.21 -26.60 -22.26
CA ASP A 47 -12.40 -27.18 -21.63
C ASP A 47 -12.42 -27.02 -20.11
N TRP A 48 -11.23 -26.94 -19.51
CA TRP A 48 -11.03 -26.78 -18.07
C TRP A 48 -10.46 -25.42 -17.73
N LYS A 49 -11.08 -24.72 -16.78
CA LYS A 49 -10.61 -23.44 -16.24
C LYS A 49 -10.06 -23.63 -14.83
N ALA A 50 -8.86 -23.15 -14.58
CA ALA A 50 -8.34 -23.06 -13.21
C ALA A 50 -8.97 -21.82 -12.55
N VAL A 51 -9.60 -22.02 -11.40
CA VAL A 51 -10.22 -20.96 -10.61
C VAL A 51 -9.92 -21.19 -9.14
N PHE A 52 -10.16 -20.17 -8.34
CA PHE A 52 -10.14 -20.23 -6.89
C PHE A 52 -11.58 -20.17 -6.38
N VAL A 53 -11.92 -21.07 -5.48
CA VAL A 53 -13.25 -21.17 -4.88
C VAL A 53 -13.13 -21.24 -3.37
N ARG A 54 -14.09 -20.67 -2.66
CA ARG A 54 -14.22 -20.86 -1.22
C ARG A 54 -15.18 -22.03 -0.97
N ASP A 55 -14.79 -22.91 -0.06
CA ASP A 55 -15.70 -23.95 0.44
C ASP A 55 -16.57 -23.45 1.60
N ASP A 56 -17.45 -24.31 2.10
CA ASP A 56 -18.38 -24.00 3.19
C ASP A 56 -17.68 -23.68 4.52
N THR A 57 -16.40 -24.02 4.66
CA THR A 57 -15.59 -23.65 5.84
C THR A 57 -14.90 -22.29 5.68
N GLY A 58 -15.01 -21.68 4.50
CA GLY A 58 -14.39 -20.42 4.15
C GLY A 58 -12.94 -20.56 3.66
N THR A 59 -12.44 -21.80 3.59
CA THR A 59 -11.12 -22.16 3.05
C THR A 59 -11.13 -22.01 1.54
N GLU A 60 -10.03 -21.49 1.01
CA GLU A 60 -9.85 -21.26 -0.41
C GLU A 60 -9.13 -22.43 -1.07
N ASN A 61 -9.74 -22.95 -2.12
CA ASN A 61 -9.23 -24.07 -2.89
C ASN A 61 -8.95 -23.65 -4.34
N GLY A 62 -7.84 -24.15 -4.88
CA GLY A 62 -7.58 -24.10 -6.31
C GLY A 62 -8.24 -25.29 -7.00
N VAL A 63 -9.17 -25.03 -7.92
CA VAL A 63 -9.91 -26.09 -8.62
C VAL A 63 -9.87 -25.91 -10.14
N PHE A 64 -9.84 -27.03 -10.85
CA PHE A 64 -10.22 -27.06 -12.26
C PHE A 64 -11.73 -27.23 -12.38
N GLN A 65 -12.37 -26.24 -12.98
CA GLN A 65 -13.78 -26.27 -13.36
C GLN A 65 -13.96 -26.66 -14.81
N LYS A 66 -14.95 -27.51 -15.08
CA LYS A 66 -15.45 -27.82 -16.42
C LYS A 66 -16.95 -27.60 -16.42
N ASP A 67 -17.45 -26.90 -17.44
CA ASP A 67 -18.90 -26.59 -17.59
C ASP A 67 -19.54 -25.91 -16.36
N GLY A 68 -18.72 -25.22 -15.54
CA GLY A 68 -19.16 -24.53 -14.31
C GLY A 68 -19.09 -25.38 -13.04
N GLU A 69 -18.78 -26.67 -13.15
CA GLU A 69 -18.65 -27.58 -12.00
C GLU A 69 -17.18 -27.74 -11.61
N ALA A 70 -16.89 -27.60 -10.31
CA ALA A 70 -15.57 -27.89 -9.76
C ALA A 70 -15.38 -29.40 -9.67
N ASP A 71 -14.44 -29.95 -10.44
CA ASP A 71 -14.26 -31.41 -10.53
C ASP A 71 -12.89 -31.85 -9.98
N LYS A 72 -11.85 -31.00 -10.05
CA LYS A 72 -10.50 -31.39 -9.58
C LYS A 72 -9.85 -30.32 -8.72
N ILE A 73 -9.64 -30.62 -7.45
CA ILE A 73 -8.85 -29.78 -6.54
C ILE A 73 -7.37 -29.98 -6.86
N PHE A 74 -6.68 -28.91 -7.24
CA PHE A 74 -5.23 -28.92 -7.49
C PHE A 74 -4.42 -28.31 -6.34
N GLN A 75 -5.08 -27.61 -5.43
CA GLN A 75 -4.51 -27.03 -4.22
C GLN A 75 -5.57 -27.10 -3.11
N ASP A 76 -5.34 -27.97 -2.12
CA ASP A 76 -6.14 -28.14 -0.90
C ASP A 76 -5.31 -27.68 0.32
N ASP A 77 -5.33 -26.38 0.64
CA ASP A 77 -4.75 -25.92 1.90
C ASP A 77 -5.28 -24.54 2.26
N ASP A 78 -5.30 -24.23 3.56
CA ASP A 78 -5.76 -22.99 4.22
C ASP A 78 -4.95 -21.73 3.84
N GLY A 79 -4.69 -21.52 2.55
CA GLY A 79 -4.12 -20.29 2.04
C GLY A 79 -3.34 -20.49 0.76
N LEU A 80 -3.84 -19.91 -0.34
CA LEU A 80 -2.95 -19.48 -1.40
C LEU A 80 -1.95 -18.47 -0.80
N GLU A 81 -0.70 -18.89 -0.65
CA GLU A 81 0.44 -18.03 -0.30
C GLU A 81 0.86 -17.16 -1.52
N ASP A 82 -0.12 -16.71 -2.29
CA ASP A 82 0.05 -16.06 -3.58
C ASP A 82 -0.15 -14.54 -3.49
N CYS A 83 -0.39 -14.00 -2.30
CA CYS A 83 -0.74 -12.59 -2.12
C CYS A 83 0.30 -11.62 -2.70
N ALA A 84 1.59 -11.84 -2.43
CA ALA A 84 2.67 -10.99 -2.96
C ALA A 84 2.85 -11.16 -4.46
N HIS A 85 2.69 -12.40 -4.95
CA HIS A 85 2.74 -12.72 -6.37
C HIS A 85 1.63 -11.97 -7.11
N TYR A 86 0.37 -12.20 -6.75
CA TYR A 86 -0.79 -11.52 -7.31
C TYR A 86 -0.66 -10.00 -7.31
N VAL A 87 -0.33 -9.41 -6.16
CA VAL A 87 -0.22 -7.95 -6.04
C VAL A 87 0.92 -7.42 -6.92
N SER A 88 2.05 -8.12 -7.00
CA SER A 88 3.14 -7.76 -7.92
C SER A 88 2.70 -7.82 -9.39
N GLN A 89 1.88 -8.82 -9.77
CA GLN A 89 1.31 -8.92 -11.12
C GLN A 89 0.31 -7.80 -11.41
N CYS A 90 -0.52 -7.41 -10.44
CA CYS A 90 -1.40 -6.25 -10.56
C CYS A 90 -0.59 -4.98 -10.85
N PHE A 91 0.46 -4.74 -10.08
CA PHE A 91 1.32 -3.57 -10.28
C PHE A 91 2.06 -3.61 -11.63
N ARG A 92 2.55 -4.78 -12.05
CA ARG A 92 3.14 -4.99 -13.39
C ARG A 92 2.12 -4.76 -14.50
N GLY A 93 0.87 -5.20 -14.34
CA GLY A 93 -0.25 -4.89 -15.23
C GLY A 93 -0.53 -3.38 -15.32
N GLY A 94 -0.30 -2.66 -14.24
CA GLY A 94 -0.26 -1.19 -14.19
C GLY A 94 0.98 -0.54 -14.80
N GLY A 95 1.98 -1.31 -15.25
CA GLY A 95 3.23 -0.79 -15.80
C GLY A 95 4.27 -0.39 -14.75
N ALA A 96 4.13 -0.82 -13.49
CA ALA A 96 5.18 -0.66 -12.49
C ALA A 96 6.40 -1.49 -12.89
N GLY A 97 7.59 -0.86 -12.88
CA GLY A 97 8.85 -1.49 -13.27
C GLY A 97 9.45 -2.39 -12.17
N ILE A 98 8.69 -3.37 -11.69
CA ILE A 98 9.15 -4.35 -10.69
C ILE A 98 9.14 -5.76 -11.25
N GLU A 99 10.02 -6.61 -10.72
CA GLU A 99 9.92 -8.05 -10.95
C GLU A 99 8.77 -8.67 -10.15
N THR A 100 8.34 -9.85 -10.57
CA THR A 100 7.38 -10.66 -9.81
C THR A 100 7.95 -11.00 -8.44
N GLN A 101 7.19 -10.70 -7.38
CA GLN A 101 7.62 -10.88 -5.99
C GLN A 101 6.80 -11.98 -5.35
N TRP A 102 7.45 -12.81 -4.54
CA TRP A 102 6.80 -13.98 -3.92
C TRP A 102 6.58 -13.82 -2.43
N GLY A 103 7.17 -12.82 -1.81
CA GLY A 103 6.97 -12.50 -0.40
C GLY A 103 6.65 -11.02 -0.21
N ALA A 104 5.88 -10.74 0.85
CA ALA A 104 5.42 -9.39 1.15
C ALA A 104 6.58 -8.43 1.46
N ARG A 105 7.67 -8.93 2.06
CA ARG A 105 8.89 -8.15 2.30
C ARG A 105 9.55 -7.75 0.98
N GLU A 106 9.76 -8.72 0.09
CA GLU A 106 10.39 -8.53 -1.21
C GLU A 106 9.56 -7.56 -2.07
N LEU A 107 8.23 -7.67 -2.02
CA LEU A 107 7.32 -6.70 -2.63
C LEU A 107 7.49 -5.29 -2.07
N LYS A 108 7.52 -5.14 -0.73
CA LYS A 108 7.76 -3.84 -0.09
C LYS A 108 9.08 -3.22 -0.54
N GLU A 109 10.15 -4.02 -0.57
CA GLU A 109 11.49 -3.56 -0.95
C GLU A 109 11.55 -3.16 -2.43
N ALA A 110 10.96 -3.95 -3.33
CA ALA A 110 10.86 -3.63 -4.74
C ALA A 110 10.09 -2.32 -4.98
N LEU A 111 8.96 -2.13 -4.27
CA LEU A 111 8.18 -0.90 -4.36
C LEU A 111 8.95 0.31 -3.81
N HIS A 112 9.62 0.18 -2.66
CA HIS A 112 10.44 1.25 -2.09
C HIS A 112 11.59 1.69 -3.02
N ALA A 113 12.09 0.79 -3.86
CA ALA A 113 13.15 1.10 -4.82
C ALA A 113 12.63 1.91 -6.03
N LEU A 114 11.31 1.98 -6.24
CA LEU A 114 10.73 2.76 -7.33
C LEU A 114 10.79 4.27 -7.03
N PRO A 115 11.29 5.09 -7.96
CA PRO A 115 11.42 6.54 -7.76
C PRO A 115 10.07 7.27 -7.71
N ASN A 116 8.99 6.64 -8.17
CA ASN A 116 7.63 7.17 -8.21
C ASN A 116 6.74 6.56 -7.12
N THR A 117 7.32 6.22 -5.97
CA THR A 117 6.55 5.78 -4.80
C THR A 117 6.86 6.61 -3.57
N LYS A 118 5.87 6.70 -2.67
CA LYS A 118 5.95 7.37 -1.37
C LYS A 118 5.45 6.42 -0.29
N THR A 119 6.27 6.12 0.71
CA THR A 119 5.82 5.35 1.88
C THR A 119 5.10 6.29 2.85
N MET A 120 3.77 6.25 2.87
CA MET A 120 2.98 7.14 3.73
C MET A 120 3.15 6.79 5.21
N VAL A 121 3.16 5.49 5.51
CA VAL A 121 3.41 4.93 6.85
C VAL A 121 4.16 3.62 6.74
N GLU A 122 5.00 3.31 7.73
CA GLU A 122 5.67 2.02 7.85
C GLU A 122 5.43 1.41 9.23
N LYS A 123 4.78 0.25 9.25
CA LYS A 123 4.41 -0.49 10.47
C LYS A 123 3.61 0.36 11.46
N ALA A 124 2.59 1.06 10.97
CA ALA A 124 1.67 1.84 11.79
C ALA A 124 0.46 1.02 12.23
N ASP A 125 -0.20 1.43 13.32
CA ASP A 125 -1.45 0.83 13.81
C ASP A 125 -2.66 1.22 12.93
N ILE A 126 -3.84 0.67 13.28
CA ILE A 126 -5.07 0.97 12.55
C ILE A 126 -5.42 2.45 12.62
N ASP A 127 -5.38 3.06 13.80
CA ASP A 127 -5.83 4.44 13.98
C ASP A 127 -5.00 5.42 13.13
N ALA A 128 -3.69 5.20 13.06
CA ALA A 128 -2.79 5.94 12.18
C ALA A 128 -3.13 5.79 10.71
N CYS A 129 -3.31 4.56 10.26
CA CYS A 129 -3.64 4.27 8.88
C CYS A 129 -5.03 4.78 8.50
N GLN A 130 -6.01 4.68 9.41
CA GLN A 130 -7.38 5.15 9.18
C GLN A 130 -7.44 6.67 9.00
N ARG A 131 -6.58 7.44 9.68
CA ARG A 131 -6.45 8.89 9.42
C ARG A 131 -6.03 9.19 7.98
N ILE A 132 -5.13 8.38 7.42
CA ILE A 132 -4.64 8.54 6.04
C ILE A 132 -5.72 8.15 5.03
N VAL A 133 -6.44 7.06 5.31
CA VAL A 133 -7.60 6.63 4.50
C VAL A 133 -8.69 7.70 4.51
N ASN A 134 -9.07 8.20 5.70
CA ASN A 134 -10.08 9.25 5.86
C ASN A 134 -9.68 10.56 5.17
N ALA A 135 -8.38 10.87 5.10
CA ALA A 135 -7.85 12.03 4.40
C ALA A 135 -7.81 11.86 2.86
N GLY A 136 -8.22 10.70 2.33
CA GLY A 136 -8.24 10.41 0.90
C GLY A 136 -6.84 10.29 0.26
N LEU A 137 -5.79 10.10 1.07
CA LEU A 137 -4.41 10.03 0.58
C LEU A 137 -4.06 8.64 0.03
N LEU A 138 -4.63 7.58 0.61
CA LEU A 138 -4.52 6.24 0.05
C LEU A 138 -5.47 6.11 -1.16
N LYS A 139 -4.88 6.00 -2.35
CA LYS A 139 -5.62 5.96 -3.62
C LYS A 139 -5.77 4.52 -4.10
N ARG A 140 -6.84 4.27 -4.85
CA ARG A 140 -7.04 3.02 -5.56
C ARG A 140 -5.82 2.67 -6.43
N GLY A 141 -5.31 1.46 -6.29
CA GLY A 141 -4.07 1.00 -6.92
C GLY A 141 -2.80 1.20 -6.07
N ASP A 142 -2.90 1.72 -4.84
CA ASP A 142 -1.79 1.75 -3.88
C ASP A 142 -1.61 0.40 -3.17
N ALA A 143 -0.43 0.19 -2.56
CA ALA A 143 -0.13 -1.04 -1.86
C ALA A 143 -0.43 -0.94 -0.35
N VAL A 144 -0.98 -2.03 0.20
CA VAL A 144 -1.10 -2.26 1.64
C VAL A 144 -0.27 -3.50 1.99
N ILE A 145 0.77 -3.33 2.80
CA ILE A 145 1.65 -4.42 3.22
C ILE A 145 1.50 -4.64 4.72
N TYR A 146 1.30 -5.89 5.13
CA TYR A 146 0.96 -6.28 6.49
C TYR A 146 2.19 -6.85 7.19
N TYR A 147 2.48 -6.31 8.37
CA TYR A 147 3.55 -6.75 9.25
C TYR A 147 2.96 -7.48 10.45
N ASN A 148 3.17 -8.79 10.51
CA ASN A 148 2.79 -9.61 11.64
C ASN A 148 3.66 -9.27 12.86
N THR A 149 3.02 -8.89 13.97
CA THR A 149 3.69 -8.52 15.22
C THR A 149 3.93 -9.69 16.17
N LYS A 150 3.26 -10.83 15.95
CA LYS A 150 3.33 -12.00 16.83
C LYS A 150 3.45 -13.27 15.99
N PRO A 151 4.34 -14.21 16.35
CA PRO A 151 4.38 -15.46 15.62
C PRO A 151 3.02 -16.18 15.73
N THR A 152 2.59 -16.79 14.64
CA THR A 152 1.49 -17.77 14.60
C THR A 152 2.07 -19.12 14.22
N ASP A 153 1.27 -20.18 14.32
CA ASP A 153 1.67 -21.51 13.85
C ASP A 153 2.05 -21.52 12.35
N GLU A 154 1.55 -20.53 11.60
CA GLU A 154 1.71 -20.39 10.15
C GLU A 154 2.71 -19.30 9.73
N SER A 155 3.08 -18.36 10.61
CA SER A 155 3.90 -17.22 10.20
C SER A 155 4.79 -16.66 11.31
N ALA A 156 6.04 -16.35 10.95
CA ALA A 156 6.96 -15.64 11.82
C ALA A 156 6.63 -14.14 11.92
N VAL A 157 7.19 -13.47 12.93
CA VAL A 157 7.16 -12.00 13.03
C VAL A 157 7.85 -11.41 11.80
N GLY A 158 7.17 -10.53 11.08
CA GLY A 158 7.68 -9.98 9.82
C GLY A 158 6.58 -9.56 8.85
N TYR A 159 6.98 -9.10 7.67
CA TYR A 159 6.03 -8.87 6.58
C TYR A 159 5.54 -10.21 6.05
N SER A 160 4.25 -10.50 6.22
CA SER A 160 3.67 -11.82 5.91
C SER A 160 2.54 -11.78 4.88
N HIS A 161 1.94 -10.62 4.63
CA HIS A 161 0.84 -10.50 3.69
C HIS A 161 0.89 -9.16 2.93
N SER A 162 0.22 -9.11 1.78
CA SER A 162 0.12 -7.91 0.96
C SER A 162 -1.18 -7.88 0.16
N ALA A 163 -1.70 -6.68 -0.04
CA ALA A 163 -2.88 -6.42 -0.85
C ALA A 163 -2.71 -5.13 -1.65
N MET A 164 -3.58 -4.93 -2.65
CA MET A 164 -3.72 -3.65 -3.33
C MET A 164 -5.02 -2.98 -2.88
N TYR A 165 -4.98 -1.69 -2.58
CA TYR A 165 -6.15 -0.91 -2.20
C TYR A 165 -7.06 -0.68 -3.42
N VAL A 166 -8.36 -1.00 -3.31
CA VAL A 166 -9.31 -0.87 -4.43
C VAL A 166 -10.27 0.31 -4.30
N GLY A 167 -10.14 1.10 -3.23
CA GLY A 167 -11.04 2.20 -2.88
C GLY A 167 -12.01 1.82 -1.76
N ASP A 168 -12.73 2.80 -1.21
CA ASP A 168 -13.83 2.61 -0.25
C ASP A 168 -13.47 1.74 0.98
N GLY A 169 -12.24 1.92 1.46
CA GLY A 169 -11.70 1.16 2.59
C GLY A 169 -11.42 -0.30 2.28
N GLY A 170 -11.43 -0.70 1.02
CA GLY A 170 -11.31 -2.07 0.57
C GLY A 170 -10.00 -2.44 -0.10
N ILE A 171 -9.75 -3.74 -0.17
CA ILE A 171 -8.56 -4.32 -0.80
C ILE A 171 -8.90 -5.39 -1.83
N THR A 172 -7.89 -5.79 -2.59
CA THR A 172 -7.85 -7.05 -3.31
C THR A 172 -6.56 -7.82 -3.03
N CYS A 173 -6.70 -9.13 -2.83
CA CYS A 173 -5.60 -10.09 -2.73
C CYS A 173 -6.09 -11.50 -3.10
N HIS A 174 -5.17 -12.40 -3.44
CA HIS A 174 -5.50 -13.81 -3.70
C HIS A 174 -5.81 -14.60 -2.44
N SER A 175 -5.32 -14.21 -1.26
CA SER A 175 -5.67 -14.95 -0.04
C SER A 175 -7.16 -14.78 0.26
N THR A 176 -7.91 -15.87 0.16
CA THR A 176 -9.37 -15.93 0.28
C THR A 176 -10.13 -15.12 -0.79
N CYS A 177 -9.53 -14.90 -1.96
CA CYS A 177 -10.12 -14.22 -3.12
C CYS A 177 -10.81 -12.92 -2.73
N ARG A 178 -10.08 -12.04 -2.03
CA ARG A 178 -10.66 -10.77 -1.60
C ARG A 178 -10.72 -9.81 -2.78
N TYR A 179 -11.88 -9.20 -2.96
CA TYR A 179 -12.05 -8.02 -3.78
C TYR A 179 -13.29 -7.26 -3.28
N LYS A 180 -13.07 -6.18 -2.54
CA LYS A 180 -14.17 -5.35 -2.03
C LYS A 180 -15.09 -4.88 -3.17
N GLY A 181 -16.36 -5.28 -3.09
CA GLY A 181 -17.41 -4.93 -4.04
C GLY A 181 -17.56 -5.88 -5.24
N LEU A 182 -16.74 -6.93 -5.36
CA LEU A 182 -16.91 -8.01 -6.35
C LEU A 182 -16.98 -9.40 -5.72
N GLY A 183 -16.30 -9.62 -4.60
CA GLY A 183 -16.36 -10.86 -3.81
C GLY A 183 -17.54 -10.91 -2.86
N ASP A 184 -17.75 -12.09 -2.28
CA ASP A 184 -18.72 -12.37 -1.22
C ASP A 184 -18.09 -12.30 0.19
N SER A 185 -16.79 -12.02 0.27
CA SER A 185 -16.06 -11.97 1.53
C SER A 185 -16.49 -10.77 2.37
N SER A 186 -16.87 -11.05 3.62
CA SER A 186 -17.17 -10.02 4.62
C SER A 186 -15.92 -9.37 5.21
N ASP A 187 -14.72 -9.84 4.88
CA ASP A 187 -13.43 -9.41 5.42
C ASP A 187 -12.54 -8.80 4.33
N ASP A 188 -13.12 -7.90 3.53
CA ASP A 188 -12.44 -7.22 2.40
C ASP A 188 -11.96 -5.81 2.76
N GLU A 189 -11.91 -5.49 4.05
CA GLU A 189 -11.41 -4.21 4.55
C GLU A 189 -9.88 -4.16 4.50
N TRP A 190 -9.34 -2.94 4.39
CA TRP A 190 -7.89 -2.75 4.32
C TRP A 190 -7.16 -3.21 5.59
N HIS A 191 -7.85 -3.26 6.74
CA HIS A 191 -7.31 -3.76 8.00
C HIS A 191 -7.78 -5.19 8.28
N LEU A 192 -6.83 -6.10 8.51
CA LEU A 192 -7.14 -7.49 8.84
C LEU A 192 -7.21 -7.69 10.36
N ASN A 193 -8.14 -8.53 10.81
CA ASN A 193 -8.26 -8.96 12.21
C ASN A 193 -8.37 -7.81 13.24
N ASN A 194 -9.04 -6.70 12.87
CA ASN A 194 -9.19 -5.50 13.70
C ASN A 194 -7.87 -5.00 14.33
N GLY A 195 -6.72 -5.25 13.68
CA GLY A 195 -5.43 -4.70 14.11
C GLY A 195 -4.79 -5.39 15.31
N SER A 196 -5.41 -6.46 15.82
CA SER A 196 -4.91 -7.20 16.98
C SER A 196 -3.57 -7.93 16.74
N LYS A 197 -3.21 -8.16 15.47
CA LYS A 197 -2.02 -8.91 15.06
C LYS A 197 -1.10 -8.14 14.09
N TYR A 198 -1.64 -7.18 13.36
CA TYR A 198 -0.96 -6.54 12.23
C TYR A 198 -0.67 -5.06 12.45
N LEU A 199 0.52 -4.66 12.01
CA LEU A 199 0.85 -3.28 11.67
C LEU A 199 0.88 -3.14 10.14
N TYR A 200 0.67 -1.93 9.64
CA TYR A 200 0.45 -1.69 8.23
C TYR A 200 1.49 -0.75 7.64
N THR A 201 1.85 -1.01 6.39
CA THR A 201 2.69 -0.13 5.58
C THR A 201 1.91 0.24 4.34
N PHE A 202 1.69 1.54 4.11
CA PHE A 202 1.05 2.04 2.90
C PHE A 202 2.09 2.61 1.96
N ILE A 203 2.11 2.11 0.73
CA ILE A 203 2.99 2.60 -0.33
C ILE A 203 2.12 3.18 -1.44
N HIS A 204 2.29 4.47 -1.66
CA HIS A 204 1.55 5.27 -2.61
C HIS A 204 2.34 5.44 -3.92
N PHE A 205 1.71 5.22 -5.07
CA PHE A 205 2.31 5.55 -6.37
C PHE A 205 2.09 7.03 -6.71
N SER A 206 3.16 7.83 -6.76
CA SER A 206 3.07 9.28 -6.89
C SER A 206 3.09 9.81 -8.32
N SER A 207 3.00 8.94 -9.33
CA SER A 207 3.07 9.36 -10.74
C SER A 207 1.92 10.25 -11.20
N ASP A 208 0.81 10.23 -10.48
CA ASP A 208 -0.40 11.02 -10.72
C ASP A 208 -0.65 12.07 -9.61
N ASP A 209 0.35 12.35 -8.77
CA ASP A 209 0.26 13.46 -7.82
C ASP A 209 0.40 14.80 -8.56
N SER A 210 -0.65 15.61 -8.48
CA SER A 210 -0.58 17.00 -8.92
C SER A 210 0.18 17.81 -7.87
N ILE A 211 1.39 18.23 -8.20
CA ILE A 211 2.14 19.21 -7.42
C ILE A 211 2.24 20.48 -8.26
N GLU A 212 1.62 21.56 -7.80
CA GLU A 212 1.78 22.86 -8.43
C GLU A 212 3.21 23.36 -8.20
N GLY A 213 3.93 23.63 -9.28
CA GLY A 213 5.36 23.98 -9.20
C GLY A 213 5.65 25.20 -8.33
N ASP A 214 4.74 26.18 -8.30
CA ASP A 214 4.90 27.39 -7.48
C ASP A 214 4.62 27.12 -5.99
N VAL A 215 3.68 26.22 -5.68
CA VAL A 215 3.45 25.74 -4.31
C VAL A 215 4.67 24.97 -3.82
N ALA A 216 5.23 24.06 -4.62
CA ALA A 216 6.44 23.32 -4.26
C ALA A 216 7.62 24.25 -3.97
N LYS A 217 7.83 25.29 -4.79
CA LYS A 217 8.87 26.31 -4.56
C LYS A 217 8.61 27.14 -3.30
N ALA A 218 7.36 27.55 -3.08
CA ALA A 218 6.99 28.34 -1.91
C ALA A 218 7.14 27.55 -0.61
N LEU A 219 6.82 26.25 -0.65
CA LEU A 219 6.89 25.33 0.47
C LEU A 219 8.33 24.89 0.77
N ALA A 220 9.19 24.75 -0.24
CA ALA A 220 10.57 24.33 -0.03
C ALA A 220 11.33 25.27 0.91
N GLY A 221 12.07 24.69 1.87
CA GLY A 221 12.85 25.43 2.85
C GLY A 221 12.71 24.88 4.26
N TRP A 222 13.18 25.66 5.22
CA TRP A 222 13.12 25.31 6.63
C TRP A 222 11.94 26.00 7.30
N TRP A 223 11.18 25.23 8.06
CA TRP A 223 10.01 25.67 8.80
C TRP A 223 10.18 25.37 10.27
N ARG A 224 9.73 26.29 11.11
CA ARG A 224 9.52 26.05 12.54
C ARG A 224 8.07 25.67 12.74
N ALA A 225 7.80 24.59 13.45
CA ALA A 225 6.46 24.14 13.80
C ALA A 225 6.26 24.23 15.31
N ASP A 226 5.22 24.96 15.74
CA ASP A 226 4.85 25.11 17.14
C ASP A 226 3.47 24.48 17.40
N TYR A 227 3.42 23.41 18.19
CA TYR A 227 2.22 22.65 18.53
C TYR A 227 2.14 22.40 20.04
N GLY A 228 1.06 22.81 20.69
CA GLY A 228 0.80 22.46 22.10
C GLY A 228 1.96 22.77 23.06
N GLY A 229 2.68 23.87 22.85
CA GLY A 229 3.85 24.25 23.64
C GLY A 229 5.17 23.55 23.29
N ARG A 230 5.18 22.67 22.28
CA ARG A 230 6.38 22.04 21.73
C ARG A 230 6.78 22.72 20.43
N THR A 231 8.08 22.82 20.21
CA THR A 231 8.66 23.33 18.97
C THR A 231 9.47 22.22 18.28
N SER A 232 9.25 22.05 16.99
CA SER A 232 10.09 21.24 16.10
C SER A 232 10.42 22.03 14.83
N TYR A 233 11.32 21.49 14.02
CA TYR A 233 11.76 22.09 12.77
C TYR A 233 11.58 21.09 11.65
N CYS A 234 11.08 21.56 10.51
CA CYS A 234 10.80 20.76 9.33
C CYS A 234 11.57 21.31 8.14
N ALA A 235 12.41 20.48 7.51
CA ALA A 235 12.98 20.78 6.19
C ALA A 235 12.07 20.18 5.12
N VAL A 236 11.37 21.02 4.36
CA VAL A 236 10.52 20.58 3.26
C VAL A 236 11.26 20.74 1.94
N ARG A 237 11.20 19.72 1.09
CA ARG A 237 11.83 19.71 -0.23
C ARG A 237 10.78 19.77 -1.32
N SER A 238 11.18 20.33 -2.46
CA SER A 238 10.34 20.44 -3.66
C SER A 238 10.02 19.09 -4.31
N ASP A 239 10.72 18.02 -3.93
CA ASP A 239 10.54 16.65 -4.44
C ASP A 239 9.39 15.88 -3.75
N GLY A 240 8.62 16.52 -2.86
CA GLY A 240 7.55 15.86 -2.13
C GLY A 240 7.99 15.27 -0.79
N THR A 241 9.24 15.47 -0.36
CA THR A 241 9.75 14.92 0.92
C THR A 241 9.90 15.98 2.00
N ALA A 242 9.88 15.53 3.26
CA ALA A 242 10.13 16.36 4.42
C ALA A 242 10.91 15.62 5.52
N HIS A 243 11.62 16.38 6.35
CA HIS A 243 12.37 15.87 7.50
C HIS A 243 12.04 16.68 8.75
N GLN A 244 11.73 16.01 9.85
CA GLN A 244 11.54 16.66 11.15
C GLN A 244 12.79 16.53 12.04
N THR A 245 13.06 17.54 12.84
CA THR A 245 14.09 17.53 13.87
C THR A 245 13.73 18.47 15.03
N LEU A 246 14.32 18.23 16.20
CA LEU A 246 14.23 19.14 17.34
C LEU A 246 15.34 20.21 17.33
N THR A 247 16.33 20.08 16.43
CA THR A 247 17.45 21.02 16.32
C THR A 247 17.14 22.13 15.32
N GLN A 248 17.26 23.38 15.77
CA GLN A 248 17.04 24.54 14.92
C GLN A 248 18.12 24.64 13.82
N PRO A 249 17.74 24.84 12.55
CA PRO A 249 18.69 25.17 11.49
C PRO A 249 19.26 26.57 11.70
N ARG A 250 20.55 26.75 11.43
CA ARG A 250 21.26 28.03 11.52
C ARG A 250 21.18 28.82 10.21
N LYS A 251 20.99 28.14 9.08
CA LYS A 251 20.94 28.74 7.74
C LYS A 251 20.13 27.88 6.77
N ALA A 252 19.72 28.48 5.64
CA ALA A 252 18.88 27.87 4.62
C ALA A 252 19.40 26.52 4.08
N ASN A 253 20.72 26.37 3.95
CA ASN A 253 21.34 25.19 3.36
C ASN A 253 21.84 24.17 4.38
N ASP A 254 21.46 24.29 5.66
CA ASP A 254 21.72 23.23 6.63
C ASP A 254 21.02 21.94 6.20
N LYS A 255 21.74 20.82 6.26
CA LYS A 255 21.21 19.51 5.88
C LYS A 255 20.38 18.94 7.04
N PRO A 256 19.13 18.51 6.80
CA PRO A 256 18.38 17.79 7.82
C PRO A 256 19.08 16.45 8.13
N PRO A 257 18.98 15.95 9.37
CA PRO A 257 19.55 14.67 9.72
C PRO A 257 18.80 13.51 9.04
N GLY A 258 19.52 12.42 8.77
CA GLY A 258 18.95 11.12 8.39
C GLY A 258 18.25 11.06 7.02
N LYS A 259 17.38 10.05 6.87
CA LYS A 259 16.50 9.87 5.71
C LYS A 259 15.21 10.68 5.88
N PRO A 260 14.47 10.99 4.80
CA PRO A 260 13.18 11.67 4.92
C PRO A 260 12.26 10.95 5.89
N SER A 261 11.62 11.72 6.78
CA SER A 261 10.70 11.20 7.78
C SER A 261 9.23 11.40 7.37
N ALA A 262 8.97 12.17 6.31
CA ALA A 262 7.64 12.35 5.75
C ALA A 262 7.65 12.52 4.23
N TYR A 263 6.47 12.30 3.66
CA TYR A 263 6.07 12.77 2.35
C TYR A 263 4.94 13.79 2.49
N TRP A 264 4.86 14.73 1.56
CA TRP A 264 3.77 15.71 1.51
C TRP A 264 2.95 15.60 0.23
N PHE A 265 1.69 16.01 0.35
CA PHE A 265 0.63 15.95 -0.64
C PHE A 265 -0.08 17.30 -0.67
N GLN A 266 -0.33 17.81 -1.86
CA GLN A 266 -1.11 19.04 -2.05
C GLN A 266 -2.56 18.69 -2.32
N ASP A 267 -3.47 19.40 -1.65
CA ASP A 267 -4.91 19.37 -1.92
C ASP A 267 -5.47 20.80 -1.83
N HIS A 268 -5.84 21.38 -2.97
CA HIS A 268 -6.35 22.74 -3.13
C HIS A 268 -5.69 23.77 -2.18
N ASN A 269 -6.31 24.01 -1.01
CA ASN A 269 -5.90 25.01 -0.02
C ASN A 269 -5.11 24.43 1.17
N SER A 270 -4.61 23.20 1.05
CA SER A 270 -3.94 22.48 2.13
C SER A 270 -2.73 21.68 1.64
N ILE A 271 -1.75 21.55 2.51
CA ILE A 271 -0.63 20.62 2.38
C ILE A 271 -0.75 19.59 3.50
N ARG A 272 -0.80 18.31 3.16
CA ARG A 272 -0.83 17.21 4.12
C ARG A 272 0.50 16.49 4.14
N PHE A 273 1.05 16.25 5.32
CA PHE A 273 2.26 15.46 5.55
C PHE A 273 1.89 14.14 6.21
N THR A 274 2.44 13.05 5.69
CA THR A 274 2.36 11.72 6.32
C THR A 274 3.72 11.39 6.92
N TRP A 275 3.82 11.37 8.24
CA TRP A 275 5.05 11.06 8.96
C TRP A 275 5.22 9.54 9.07
N LYS A 276 6.18 9.03 8.31
CA LYS A 276 6.32 7.60 7.99
C LYS A 276 6.43 6.71 9.23
N GLU A 277 7.23 7.12 10.21
CA GLU A 277 7.53 6.31 11.40
C GLU A 277 6.45 6.43 12.49
N SER A 278 5.85 7.62 12.64
CA SER A 278 4.87 7.88 13.69
C SER A 278 3.43 7.60 13.26
N GLY A 279 3.17 7.49 11.95
CA GLY A 279 1.81 7.39 11.43
C GLY A 279 0.99 8.67 11.64
N GLU A 280 1.66 9.80 11.85
CA GLU A 280 1.00 11.08 12.08
C GLU A 280 0.64 11.75 10.76
N LEU A 281 -0.57 12.32 10.74
CA LEU A 281 -1.05 13.18 9.68
C LEU A 281 -1.00 14.63 10.18
N GLU A 282 -0.26 15.46 9.46
CA GLU A 282 -0.16 16.90 9.71
C GLU A 282 -0.75 17.65 8.52
N GLU A 283 -1.55 18.67 8.78
CA GLU A 283 -2.18 19.48 7.75
C GLU A 283 -1.82 20.96 7.93
N TRP A 284 -1.32 21.59 6.88
CA TRP A 284 -1.04 23.02 6.82
C TRP A 284 -2.06 23.68 5.90
N THR A 285 -2.74 24.71 6.39
CA THR A 285 -3.66 25.51 5.58
C THR A 285 -2.89 26.61 4.86
N ILE A 286 -2.91 26.59 3.53
CA ILE A 286 -2.27 27.61 2.69
C ILE A 286 -3.04 28.92 2.86
N SER A 287 -2.33 30.01 3.14
CA SER A 287 -2.90 31.35 3.24
C SER A 287 -2.13 32.31 2.32
N VAL A 288 -2.74 33.44 1.97
CA VAL A 288 -2.17 34.46 1.06
C VAL A 288 -0.82 35.03 1.54
N SER A 289 -0.44 34.81 2.80
CA SER A 289 0.87 35.13 3.34
C SER A 289 1.71 33.86 3.55
N ASN A 290 2.80 33.72 2.80
CA ASN A 290 3.66 32.53 2.80
C ASN A 290 4.58 32.40 4.03
N ALA A 291 4.57 33.35 4.96
CA ALA A 291 5.51 33.38 6.09
C ALA A 291 5.02 32.59 7.31
N VAL A 292 3.71 32.54 7.55
CA VAL A 292 3.10 31.84 8.69
C VAL A 292 1.84 31.14 8.21
N LEU A 293 1.74 29.83 8.43
CA LEU A 293 0.56 29.03 8.11
C LEU A 293 -0.08 28.51 9.39
N LYS A 294 -1.41 28.39 9.36
CA LYS A 294 -2.14 27.61 10.36
C LYS A 294 -1.86 26.14 10.10
N ALA A 295 -1.66 25.38 11.16
CA ALA A 295 -1.40 23.96 11.02
C ALA A 295 -2.13 23.14 12.08
N LYS A 296 -2.36 21.88 11.77
CA LYS A 296 -3.01 20.90 12.65
C LYS A 296 -2.18 19.63 12.63
N LEU A 297 -1.76 19.16 13.81
CA LEU A 297 -1.14 17.84 13.97
C LEU A 297 -2.10 16.99 14.81
N LYS A 298 -2.66 15.94 14.21
CA LYS A 298 -3.80 15.19 14.76
C LYS A 298 -4.99 16.13 15.04
N ASP A 299 -5.23 16.44 16.32
CA ASP A 299 -6.28 17.33 16.82
C ASP A 299 -5.73 18.57 17.53
N THR A 300 -4.40 18.76 17.51
CA THR A 300 -3.75 19.92 18.12
C THR A 300 -3.53 21.00 17.07
N ALA A 301 -4.19 22.14 17.26
CA ALA A 301 -3.92 23.34 16.48
C ALA A 301 -2.52 23.89 16.80
N GLY A 302 -1.87 24.42 15.77
CA GLY A 302 -0.55 25.04 15.87
C GLY A 302 -0.30 26.03 14.76
N LYS A 303 0.95 26.44 14.65
CA LYS A 303 1.42 27.33 13.59
C LYS A 303 2.73 26.82 13.04
N VAL A 304 2.94 27.00 11.74
CA VAL A 304 4.24 26.81 11.11
C VAL A 304 4.73 28.13 10.53
N THR A 305 6.02 28.43 10.73
CA THR A 305 6.65 29.68 10.31
C THR A 305 7.85 29.37 9.44
N LYS A 306 7.93 29.97 8.25
CA LYS A 306 9.09 29.80 7.37
C LYS A 306 10.29 30.52 7.97
N LEU A 307 11.42 29.83 8.07
CA LEU A 307 12.68 30.37 8.58
C LEU A 307 13.55 30.90 7.44
N PHE A 308 13.67 30.10 6.36
CA PHE A 308 14.46 30.37 5.18
C PHE A 308 13.74 29.85 3.94
#